data_AF-A0A4Y2RPQ9-F1
#
_entry.id   AF-A0A4Y2RPQ9-F1
#
_cell.length_a   1.000
_cell.length_b   1.000
_cell.length_c   1.000
_cell.angle_alpha   90.00
_cell.angle_beta   90.00
_cell.angle_gamma   90.00
#
_symmetry.space_group_name_H-M   'P 1'
#
loop_
_entity.id
_entity.type
_entity.pdbx_description
1 polymer ?
#
loop_
_entity_poly.entity_id
_entity_poly.type
_entity_poly.pdbx_seq_one_letter_code
_entity_poly.pdbx_strand_id
1 'polypeptide(L)'
;MAASADESRIFIPILPSLSHLAAVRVAVPLFKEFGMEMWDKSFTDIQHGKPAASNEGSKEDRGFKYNRAKENLLIIPSHLRKNVLEVVYGMHWEVEFWSCEHSGILKFKDGKDFFHRRSDGTIDTIKVVSTFLYDIIVSPLQD
;
A
#
# COMPACT_ATOMS: atom_id res chain seq x y z
N MET A 1 39.85 27.70 -23.85
CA MET A 1 39.64 26.47 -23.06
C MET A 1 38.39 26.67 -22.21
N ALA A 2 37.29 26.04 -22.58
CA ALA A 2 36.15 25.80 -21.70
C ALA A 2 35.50 24.50 -22.19
N ALA A 3 35.72 23.41 -21.46
CA ALA A 3 35.11 22.11 -21.74
C ALA A 3 33.63 22.21 -21.41
N SER A 4 32.76 21.86 -22.36
CA SER A 4 31.34 21.66 -22.09
C SER A 4 31.21 20.45 -21.18
N ALA A 5 30.81 20.66 -19.93
CA ALA A 5 30.47 19.59 -19.02
C ALA A 5 29.24 18.86 -19.58
N ASP A 6 29.48 17.65 -20.09
CA ASP A 6 28.45 16.71 -20.49
C ASP A 6 27.75 16.23 -19.22
N GLU A 7 26.64 16.87 -18.86
CA GLU A 7 25.76 16.48 -17.76
C GLU A 7 24.82 15.34 -18.17
N SER A 8 25.30 14.37 -18.96
CA SER A 8 24.61 13.11 -19.17
C SER A 8 24.64 12.29 -17.87
N ARG A 9 23.87 12.72 -16.86
CA ARG A 9 23.52 11.87 -15.71
C ARG A 9 22.77 10.69 -16.29
N ILE A 10 23.46 9.56 -16.42
CA ILE A 10 22.86 8.29 -16.80
C ILE A 10 21.78 8.00 -15.76
N PHE A 11 20.53 8.29 -16.11
CA PHE A 11 19.37 7.94 -15.32
C PHE A 11 19.18 6.45 -15.51
N ILE A 12 19.87 5.64 -14.70
CA ILE A 12 19.60 4.20 -14.63
C ILE A 12 18.26 4.10 -13.90
N PRO A 13 17.14 3.75 -14.57
CA PRO A 13 15.92 3.47 -13.85
C PRO A 13 16.26 2.28 -12.96
N ILE A 14 16.13 2.44 -11.64
CA ILE A 14 16.22 1.32 -10.71
C ILE A 14 15.02 0.44 -11.03
N LEU A 15 15.21 -0.53 -11.93
CA LEU A 15 14.17 -1.49 -12.26
C LEU A 15 14.09 -2.45 -11.08
N PRO A 16 12.95 -2.53 -10.38
CA PRO A 16 12.80 -3.47 -9.29
C PRO A 16 12.94 -4.90 -9.80
N SER A 17 13.36 -5.82 -8.94
CA SER A 17 13.40 -7.22 -9.32
C SER A 17 12.00 -7.74 -9.72
N LEU A 18 11.96 -8.74 -10.60
CA LEU A 18 10.69 -9.40 -10.96
C LEU A 18 9.98 -9.99 -9.74
N SER A 19 10.74 -10.46 -8.74
CA SER A 19 10.20 -10.94 -7.47
C SER A 19 9.52 -9.83 -6.68
N HIS A 20 10.09 -8.62 -6.66
CA HIS A 20 9.49 -7.45 -6.01
C HIS A 20 8.22 -7.03 -6.76
N LEU A 21 8.26 -6.94 -8.09
CA LEU A 21 7.07 -6.59 -8.90
C LEU A 21 5.93 -7.60 -8.70
N ALA A 22 6.25 -8.90 -8.63
CA ALA A 22 5.27 -9.93 -8.34
C ALA A 22 4.69 -9.78 -6.92
N ALA A 23 5.53 -9.51 -5.92
CA ALA A 23 5.10 -9.28 -4.55
C ALA A 23 4.20 -8.03 -4.45
N VAL A 24 4.58 -6.92 -5.10
CA VAL A 24 3.80 -5.68 -5.19
C VAL A 24 2.43 -5.95 -5.80
N ARG A 25 2.36 -6.72 -6.89
CA ARG A 25 1.09 -7.04 -7.55
C ARG A 25 0.10 -7.75 -6.61
N VAL A 26 0.61 -8.59 -5.70
CA VAL A 26 -0.21 -9.26 -4.68
C VAL A 26 -0.46 -8.34 -3.48
N ALA A 27 0.52 -7.52 -3.08
CA ALA A 27 0.43 -6.64 -1.93
C ALA A 27 -0.54 -5.47 -2.12
N VAL A 28 -0.66 -4.89 -3.31
CA VAL A 28 -1.55 -3.74 -3.58
C VAL A 28 -3.01 -4.00 -3.18
N PRO A 29 -3.69 -5.08 -3.62
CA PRO A 29 -5.07 -5.34 -3.21
C PRO A 29 -5.17 -5.61 -1.70
N LEU A 30 -4.18 -6.31 -1.12
CA LEU A 30 -4.13 -6.60 0.32
C LEU A 30 -4.01 -5.33 1.17
N PHE A 31 -3.18 -4.38 0.72
CA PHE A 31 -3.01 -3.08 1.35
C PHE A 31 -4.29 -2.24 1.32
N LYS A 32 -5.03 -2.28 0.20
CA LYS A 32 -6.29 -1.52 0.06
C LYS A 32 -7.41 -2.09 0.91
N GLU A 33 -7.49 -3.41 1.01
CA GLU A 33 -8.63 -4.10 1.62
C GLU A 33 -8.54 -4.20 3.15
N PHE A 34 -7.33 -4.23 3.72
CA PHE A 34 -7.12 -4.51 5.14
C PHE A 34 -6.14 -3.54 5.80
N GLY A 35 -6.32 -3.31 7.11
CA GLY A 35 -5.40 -2.51 7.93
C GLY A 35 -4.19 -3.30 8.42
N MET A 36 -3.10 -2.61 8.76
CA MET A 36 -1.84 -3.22 9.25
C MET A 36 -2.07 -4.14 10.45
N GLU A 37 -2.83 -3.70 11.46
CA GLU A 37 -3.15 -4.48 12.66
C GLU A 37 -3.79 -5.85 12.32
N MET A 38 -4.58 -5.90 11.26
CA MET A 38 -5.25 -7.12 10.83
C MET A 38 -4.28 -8.13 10.22
N TRP A 39 -3.26 -7.64 9.50
CA TRP A 39 -2.22 -8.49 8.92
C TRP A 39 -1.33 -9.12 9.97
N ASP A 40 -0.86 -8.34 10.95
CA ASP A 40 -0.03 -8.85 12.05
C ASP A 40 -0.71 -9.97 12.81
N LYS A 41 -1.99 -9.76 13.16
CA LYS A 41 -2.77 -10.75 13.88
C LYS A 41 -2.98 -12.03 13.06
N SER A 42 -3.45 -11.89 11.82
CA SER A 42 -3.75 -13.04 10.95
C SER A 42 -2.49 -13.84 10.60
N PHE A 43 -1.36 -13.16 10.36
CA PHE A 43 -0.09 -13.83 10.07
C PHE A 43 0.47 -14.56 11.29
N THR A 44 0.42 -13.92 12.46
CA THR A 44 0.81 -14.54 13.73
C THR A 44 -0.02 -15.79 13.99
N ASP A 45 -1.34 -15.73 13.82
CA ASP A 45 -2.22 -16.89 14.05
C ASP A 45 -1.94 -18.04 13.06
N ILE A 46 -1.60 -17.75 11.80
CA ILE A 46 -1.19 -18.77 10.82
C ILE A 46 0.13 -19.43 11.25
N GLN A 47 1.12 -18.65 11.71
CA GLN A 47 2.40 -19.22 12.17
C GLN A 47 2.24 -20.13 13.38
N HIS A 48 1.35 -19.77 14.31
CA HIS A 48 1.08 -20.55 15.52
C HIS A 48 0.08 -21.69 15.31
N GLY A 49 -0.39 -21.93 14.08
CA GLY A 49 -1.37 -22.96 13.77
C GLY A 49 -2.72 -22.76 14.47
N LYS A 50 -3.03 -21.53 14.89
CA LYS A 50 -4.30 -21.25 15.56
C LYS A 50 -5.45 -21.35 14.56
N PRO A 51 -6.54 -22.06 14.86
CA PRO A 51 -7.73 -22.06 14.01
C PRO A 51 -8.33 -20.65 13.93
N ALA A 52 -9.11 -20.38 12.88
CA ALA A 52 -9.96 -19.19 12.85
C ALA A 52 -10.85 -19.21 14.11
N ALA A 53 -10.98 -18.08 14.82
CA ALA A 53 -11.85 -18.02 15.98
C ALA A 53 -13.28 -18.39 15.55
N SER A 54 -13.94 -19.28 16.29
CA SER A 54 -15.38 -19.52 16.15
C SER A 54 -16.11 -18.18 16.20
N ASN A 55 -16.96 -17.90 15.20
CA ASN A 55 -17.73 -16.67 15.07
C ASN A 55 -18.84 -16.53 16.14
N GLU A 56 -18.65 -17.05 17.34
CA GLU A 56 -19.61 -16.94 18.43
C GLU A 56 -19.33 -15.63 19.20
N GLY A 57 -19.78 -14.51 18.64
CA GLY A 57 -20.12 -13.33 19.46
C GLY A 57 -19.34 -12.03 19.23
N SER A 58 -18.42 -11.92 18.27
CA SER A 58 -17.75 -10.63 17.99
C SER A 58 -18.43 -9.89 16.83
N LYS A 59 -18.83 -8.63 17.05
CA LYS A 59 -19.34 -7.64 16.07
C LYS A 59 -19.10 -8.08 14.62
N GLU A 60 -20.17 -8.48 13.93
CA GLU A 60 -20.19 -9.29 12.70
C GLU A 60 -19.23 -8.82 11.58
N ASP A 61 -18.92 -7.52 11.47
CA ASP A 61 -18.00 -6.98 10.46
C ASP A 61 -16.50 -7.24 10.76
N ARG A 62 -16.09 -7.20 12.04
CA ARG A 62 -14.66 -7.35 12.40
C ARG A 62 -14.17 -8.79 12.32
N GLY A 63 -15.01 -9.74 12.72
CA GLY A 63 -14.72 -11.18 12.60
C GLY A 63 -14.65 -11.62 11.13
N PHE A 64 -15.58 -11.11 10.30
CA PHE A 64 -15.61 -11.40 8.87
C PHE A 64 -14.34 -10.91 8.14
N LYS A 65 -13.94 -9.64 8.34
CA LYS A 65 -12.72 -9.08 7.75
C LYS A 65 -11.46 -9.83 8.19
N TYR A 66 -11.38 -10.22 9.47
CA TYR A 66 -10.25 -11.01 9.97
C TYR A 66 -10.14 -12.38 9.30
N ASN A 67 -11.25 -13.12 9.18
CA ASN A 67 -11.26 -14.43 8.50
C ASN A 67 -10.88 -14.28 7.03
N ARG A 68 -11.42 -13.26 6.35
CA ARG A 68 -11.09 -12.94 4.96
C ARG A 68 -9.60 -12.61 4.78
N ALA A 69 -9.00 -11.85 5.71
CA ALA A 69 -7.56 -11.57 5.68
C ALA A 69 -6.75 -12.87 5.83
N LYS A 70 -7.16 -13.74 6.75
CA LYS A 70 -6.51 -15.04 6.97
C LYS A 70 -6.60 -15.94 5.74
N GLU A 71 -7.75 -16.01 5.08
CA GLU A 71 -7.95 -16.74 3.82
C GLU A 71 -7.04 -16.21 2.71
N ASN A 72 -6.97 -14.88 2.54
CA ASN A 72 -6.08 -14.27 1.56
C ASN A 72 -4.60 -14.61 1.81
N LEU A 73 -4.15 -14.62 3.07
CA LEU A 73 -2.79 -15.06 3.40
C LEU A 73 -2.54 -16.53 3.09
N LEU A 74 -3.56 -17.39 3.26
CA LEU A 74 -3.42 -18.82 3.01
C LEU A 74 -3.29 -19.15 1.53
N ILE A 75 -3.89 -18.35 0.64
CA ILE A 75 -3.74 -18.45 -0.83
C ILE A 75 -2.28 -18.22 -1.25
N ILE A 76 -1.56 -17.34 -0.54
CA ILE A 76 -0.15 -17.07 -0.82
C ILE A 76 0.69 -18.28 -0.37
N PRO A 77 1.60 -18.80 -1.22
CA PRO A 77 2.52 -19.86 -0.83
C PRO A 77 3.28 -19.50 0.45
N SER A 78 3.42 -20.46 1.37
CA SER A 78 3.96 -20.23 2.72
C SER A 78 5.28 -19.46 2.74
N HIS A 79 6.21 -19.83 1.85
CA HIS A 79 7.54 -19.22 1.74
C HIS A 79 7.52 -17.79 1.15
N LEU A 80 6.42 -17.35 0.53
CA LEU A 80 6.25 -16.01 -0.04
C LEU A 80 5.46 -15.07 0.87
N ARG A 81 4.72 -15.58 1.85
CA ARG A 81 3.85 -14.78 2.74
C ARG A 81 4.61 -13.65 3.42
N LYS A 82 5.81 -13.95 3.94
CA LYS A 82 6.66 -12.96 4.60
C LYS A 82 7.05 -11.83 3.65
N ASN A 83 7.53 -12.15 2.45
CA ASN A 83 7.95 -11.16 1.46
C ASN A 83 6.77 -10.28 1.01
N VAL A 84 5.59 -10.86 0.79
CA VAL A 84 4.40 -10.06 0.44
C VAL A 84 4.01 -9.13 1.58
N LEU A 85 4.03 -9.60 2.82
CA LEU A 85 3.72 -8.78 3.99
C LEU A 85 4.72 -7.65 4.20
N GLU A 86 6.02 -7.89 4.01
CA GLU A 86 7.04 -6.84 4.05
C GLU A 86 6.75 -5.72 3.06
N VAL A 87 6.28 -6.05 1.85
CA VAL A 87 5.86 -5.05 0.86
C VAL A 87 4.60 -4.30 1.33
N VAL A 88 3.62 -4.99 1.92
CA VAL A 88 2.42 -4.34 2.49
C VAL A 88 2.81 -3.37 3.62
N TYR A 89 3.73 -3.75 4.50
CA TYR A 89 4.21 -2.87 5.58
C TYR A 89 4.96 -1.67 5.03
N GLY A 90 5.85 -1.88 4.05
CA GLY A 90 6.55 -0.78 3.37
C GLY A 90 5.58 0.22 2.74
N MET A 91 4.54 -0.29 2.06
CA MET A 91 3.46 0.52 1.50
C MET A 91 2.72 1.35 2.55
N HIS A 92 2.45 0.78 3.73
CA HIS A 92 1.78 1.49 4.81
C HIS A 92 2.63 2.61 5.38
N TRP A 93 3.89 2.32 5.71
CA TRP A 93 4.81 3.32 6.24
C TRP A 93 5.10 4.44 5.25
N GLU A 94 5.18 4.14 3.96
CA GLU A 94 5.31 5.15 2.91
C GLU A 94 4.11 6.10 2.90
N VAL A 95 2.89 5.58 3.03
CA VAL A 95 1.67 6.39 3.10
C VAL A 95 1.61 7.21 4.39
N GLU A 96 1.94 6.62 5.54
CA GLU A 96 1.97 7.35 6.81
C GLU A 96 3.02 8.45 6.80
N PHE A 97 4.24 8.15 6.35
CA PHE A 97 5.32 9.11 6.23
C PHE A 97 4.93 10.26 5.30
N TRP A 98 4.44 9.93 4.11
CA TRP A 98 4.02 10.94 3.15
C TRP A 98 2.86 11.79 3.69
N SER A 99 1.93 11.17 4.41
CA SER A 99 0.81 11.87 5.05
C SER A 99 1.26 12.84 6.14
N CYS A 100 2.25 12.46 6.94
CA CYS A 100 2.84 13.33 7.97
C CYS A 100 3.52 14.55 7.34
N GLU A 101 4.39 14.31 6.35
CA GLU A 101 5.14 15.37 5.64
C GLU A 101 4.22 16.37 4.93
N HIS A 102 3.10 15.87 4.37
CA HIS A 102 2.18 16.68 3.59
C HIS A 102 0.86 16.94 4.31
N SER A 103 0.84 16.80 5.64
CA SER A 103 -0.35 16.95 6.48
C SER A 103 -1.04 18.32 6.31
N GLY A 104 -0.29 19.37 6.00
CA GLY A 104 -0.82 20.70 5.70
C GLY A 104 -1.67 20.76 4.42
N ILE A 105 -1.35 19.89 3.44
CA ILE A 105 -2.01 19.78 2.14
C ILE A 105 -3.20 18.80 2.25
N LEU A 106 -3.05 17.75 3.05
CA LEU A 106 -3.99 16.62 3.14
C LEU A 106 -5.11 16.78 4.16
N LYS A 107 -5.30 17.96 4.75
CA LYS A 107 -6.29 18.21 5.81
C LYS A 107 -7.75 17.83 5.47
N PHE A 108 -8.04 17.42 4.24
CA PHE A 108 -9.39 17.24 3.71
C PHE A 108 -9.70 15.84 3.15
N LYS A 109 -8.81 14.84 3.25
CA LYS A 109 -9.09 13.52 2.63
C LYS A 109 -8.77 12.33 3.53
N ASP A 110 -9.74 11.42 3.63
CA ASP A 110 -9.56 10.10 4.27
C ASP A 110 -8.58 9.24 3.44
N GLY A 111 -7.49 8.86 4.10
CA GLY A 111 -6.17 8.62 3.47
C GLY A 111 -5.88 7.23 2.92
N LYS A 112 -6.82 6.56 2.24
CA LYS A 112 -6.50 5.26 1.58
C LYS A 112 -6.78 5.22 0.08
N ASP A 113 -7.90 5.79 -0.38
CA ASP A 113 -8.24 5.78 -1.82
C ASP A 113 -7.57 6.90 -2.62
N PHE A 114 -6.95 7.86 -1.94
CA PHE A 114 -6.24 8.98 -2.57
C PHE A 114 -4.88 8.58 -3.14
N PHE A 115 -4.23 7.58 -2.55
CA PHE A 115 -2.87 7.19 -2.89
C PHE A 115 -2.83 6.31 -4.14
N HIS A 116 -2.52 6.95 -5.27
CA HIS A 116 -2.23 6.25 -6.51
C HIS A 116 -0.90 5.52 -6.38
N ARG A 117 -0.82 4.31 -6.96
CA ARG A 117 0.37 3.45 -6.90
C ARG A 117 1.02 3.29 -8.27
N ARG A 118 2.34 3.28 -8.29
CA ARG A 118 3.16 2.87 -9.43
C ARG A 118 3.27 1.34 -9.47
N SER A 119 3.77 0.80 -10.59
CA SER A 119 3.98 -0.65 -10.76
C SER A 119 5.02 -1.24 -9.81
N ASP A 120 5.92 -0.42 -9.28
CA ASP A 120 6.94 -0.81 -8.29
C ASP A 120 6.44 -0.74 -6.84
N GLY A 121 5.18 -0.33 -6.64
CA GLY A 121 4.52 -0.25 -5.34
C GLY A 121 4.66 1.09 -4.64
N THR A 122 5.47 2.02 -5.17
CA THR A 122 5.62 3.37 -4.60
C THR A 122 4.42 4.25 -4.88
N ILE A 123 4.29 5.35 -4.14
CA ILE A 123 3.26 6.36 -4.38
C ILE A 123 3.53 7.07 -5.72
N ASP A 124 2.52 7.11 -6.58
CA ASP A 124 2.53 7.91 -7.80
C ASP A 124 2.22 9.37 -7.44
N THR A 125 3.24 10.08 -6.97
CA THR A 125 3.11 11.46 -6.49
C THR A 125 2.54 12.41 -7.53
N ILE A 126 2.86 12.20 -8.81
CA ILE A 126 2.33 13.00 -9.92
C ILE A 126 0.81 12.81 -10.00
N LYS A 127 0.32 11.56 -10.04
CA LYS A 127 -1.13 11.31 -10.07
C LYS A 127 -1.84 11.80 -8.81
N VAL A 128 -1.21 11.62 -7.65
CA VAL A 128 -1.74 12.09 -6.36
C VAL A 128 -1.93 13.61 -6.38
N VAL A 129 -0.92 14.37 -6.78
CA VAL A 129 -0.99 15.83 -6.89
C VAL A 129 -1.97 16.27 -7.98
N SER A 130 -1.96 15.62 -9.15
CA SER A 130 -2.92 15.94 -10.22
C SER A 130 -4.37 15.73 -9.78
N THR A 131 -4.67 14.62 -9.07
CA THR A 131 -6.01 14.34 -8.52
C THR A 131 -6.39 15.42 -7.51
N PHE A 132 -5.47 15.76 -6.61
CA PHE A 132 -5.69 16.82 -5.62
C PHE A 132 -6.01 18.18 -6.25
N LEU A 133 -5.23 18.59 -7.25
CA LEU A 133 -5.46 19.85 -7.96
C LEU A 133 -6.80 19.84 -8.70
N TYR A 134 -7.18 18.72 -9.31
CA TYR A 134 -8.49 18.58 -9.95
C TYR A 134 -9.62 18.80 -8.93
N ASP A 135 -9.55 18.16 -7.76
CA ASP A 135 -10.60 18.24 -6.75
C ASP A 135 -10.73 19.63 -6.12
N ILE A 136 -9.64 20.39 -6.03
CA ILE A 136 -9.66 21.76 -5.48
C ILE A 136 -10.08 22.79 -6.52
N ILE A 137 -9.64 22.64 -7.77
CA ILE A 137 -9.80 23.68 -8.80
C ILE A 137 -11.07 23.46 -9.62
N VAL A 138 -11.41 22.21 -9.94
CA VAL A 138 -12.45 21.88 -10.93
C VAL A 138 -13.77 21.50 -10.27
N SER A 139 -13.75 20.71 -9.20
CA SER A 139 -14.98 20.25 -8.53
C SER A 139 -15.88 21.38 -7.96
N PRO A 140 -15.35 22.51 -7.46
CA PRO A 140 -16.21 23.61 -6.98
C PRO A 140 -16.87 24.45 -8.08
N LEU A 141 -16.55 24.22 -9.36
CA LEU A 141 -17.07 25.00 -10.50
C LEU A 141 -18.20 24.28 -11.25
N GLN A 142 -18.66 23.13 -10.76
CA GLN A 142 -19.73 22.33 -11.38
C GLN A 142 -21.06 22.35 -10.61
N ASP A 143 -21.17 23.13 -9.53
CA ASP A 143 -22.42 23.40 -8.81
C ASP A 143 -22.97 24.81 -9.11
#